data_AF-X1P5K2-F1
#
_entry.id   AF-X1P5K2-F1
#
_cell.length_a   1.000
_cell.length_b   1.000
_cell.length_c   1.000
_cell.angle_alpha   90.00
_cell.angle_beta   90.00
_cell.angle_gamma   90.00
#
_symmetry.space_group_name_H-M   'P 1'
#
loop_
_entity.id
_entity.type
_entity.pdbx_description
1 polymer ?
#
loop_
_entity_poly.entity_id
_entity_poly.type
_entity_poly.pdbx_seq_one_letter_code
_entity_poly.pdbx_strand_id
1 'polypeptide(L)' 'PETIVIGTGTAGLVKIDEEIQQFTREKGIKLIIDKSEEAVKTFNVICQESEEEEGEQNKIIGLFHLTC' A
#
# COMPACT_ATOMS: atom_id res chain seq x y z
N PRO A 1 7.65 8.23 1.31
CA PRO A 1 7.26 7.18 0.37
C PRO A 1 6.32 7.78 -0.67
N GLU A 2 6.35 7.28 -1.89
CA GLU A 2 5.47 7.70 -2.96
C GLU A 2 4.16 6.88 -2.93
N THR A 3 4.23 5.62 -2.47
CA THR A 3 3.08 4.73 -2.33
C THR A 3 3.05 4.02 -0.96
N ILE A 4 1.85 3.93 -0.37
CA ILE A 4 1.55 3.09 0.79
C ILE A 4 0.50 2.05 0.37
N VAL A 5 0.76 0.77 0.69
CA VAL A 5 -0.17 -0.33 0.47
C VAL A 5 -0.63 -0.90 1.82
N ILE A 6 -1.94 -0.95 2.04
CA ILE A 6 -2.55 -1.45 3.27
C ILE A 6 -3.32 -2.73 3.00
N GLY A 7 -2.93 -3.80 3.68
CA GLY A 7 -3.69 -5.05 3.79
C GLY A 7 -4.60 -5.03 5.02
N THR A 8 -5.91 -5.09 4.80
CA THR A 8 -6.97 -4.97 5.82
C THR A 8 -7.33 -6.28 6.53
N GLY A 9 -6.45 -7.28 6.42
CA GLY A 9 -6.72 -8.63 6.90
C GLY A 9 -7.27 -9.54 5.81
N THR A 10 -7.41 -10.82 6.12
CA THR A 10 -8.01 -11.81 5.21
C THR A 10 -9.51 -11.57 5.04
N ALA A 11 -10.19 -11.15 6.11
CA ALA A 11 -11.61 -10.80 6.09
C ALA A 11 -11.89 -9.35 5.64
N GLY A 12 -10.87 -8.48 5.57
CA GLY A 12 -11.03 -7.08 5.18
C GLY A 12 -11.83 -6.24 6.17
N LEU A 13 -11.75 -6.58 7.46
CA LEU A 13 -12.55 -5.94 8.52
C LEU A 13 -11.91 -4.67 9.07
N VAL A 14 -10.60 -4.49 8.86
CA VAL A 14 -9.90 -3.27 9.26
C VAL A 14 -10.44 -2.10 8.44
N LYS A 15 -11.03 -1.13 9.14
CA LYS A 15 -11.49 0.13 8.56
C LYS A 15 -10.37 1.14 8.58
N ILE A 16 -10.26 1.92 7.51
CA ILE A 16 -9.33 3.02 7.40
C ILE A 16 -10.13 4.31 7.48
N ASP A 17 -9.83 5.12 8.51
CA ASP A 17 -10.50 6.40 8.73
C ASP A 17 -10.27 7.35 7.55
N GLU A 18 -11.30 8.15 7.22
CA GLU A 18 -11.25 9.10 6.12
C GLU A 18 -10.12 10.14 6.28
N GLU A 19 -9.79 10.48 7.53
CA GLU A 19 -8.67 11.37 7.87
C GLU A 19 -7.34 10.83 7.34
N ILE A 20 -7.09 9.52 7.41
CA ILE A 20 -5.87 8.89 6.87
C ILE A 20 -5.82 9.06 5.35
N GLN A 21 -6.96 8.86 4.68
CA GLN A 21 -7.04 9.00 3.22
C GLN A 21 -6.85 10.45 2.78
N GLN A 22 -7.39 11.40 3.55
CA GLN A 22 -7.20 12.82 3.28
C GLN A 22 -5.74 13.23 3.52
N PHE A 23 -5.16 12.84 4.65
CA PHE A 23 -3.78 13.15 5.00
C PHE A 23 -2.80 12.63 3.94
N THR A 24 -2.97 11.39 3.49
CA THR A 24 -2.11 10.81 2.44
C THR A 24 -2.25 11.54 1.10
N ARG A 25 -3.48 11.88 0.68
CA ARG A 25 -3.74 12.69 -0.52
C ARG A 25 -3.08 14.06 -0.45
N GLU A 26 -3.22 14.78 0.68
CA GLU A 26 -2.61 16.10 0.89
C GLU A 26 -1.08 16.05 0.86
N LYS A 27 -0.49 14.92 1.26
CA LYS A 27 0.95 14.68 1.19
C LYS A 27 1.44 14.20 -0.17
N GLY A 28 0.55 14.03 -1.15
CA GLY A 28 0.89 13.47 -2.46
C GLY A 28 1.28 11.99 -2.42
N ILE A 29 0.88 11.27 -1.37
CA ILE A 29 1.16 9.85 -1.17
C ILE A 29 0.01 9.04 -1.76
N LYS A 30 0.31 8.13 -2.69
CA LYS A 30 -0.66 7.17 -3.21
C LYS A 30 -1.00 6.16 -2.13
N LEU A 31 -2.29 5.99 -1.83
CA LEU A 31 -2.77 5.01 -0.87
C LEU A 31 -3.56 3.90 -1.59
N ILE A 32 -3.11 2.66 -1.43
CA ILE A 32 -3.78 1.45 -1.95
C ILE A 32 -4.27 0.64 -0.75
N ILE A 33 -5.56 0.29 -0.73
CA ILE A 33 -6.17 -0.44 0.39
C ILE A 33 -6.89 -1.65 -0.20
N ASP A 34 -6.55 -2.85 0.26
CA ASP A 34 -7.21 -4.09 -0.15
C ASP A 34 -7.16 -5.13 0.98
N LYS A 35 -7.73 -6.32 0.75
CA LYS A 35 -7.45 -7.51 1.57
C LYS A 35 -5.97 -7.84 1.48
N SER A 36 -5.42 -8.39 2.57
CA SER A 36 -3.97 -8.58 2.68
C SER A 36 -3.38 -9.46 1.58
N GLU A 37 -4.11 -10.45 1.06
CA GLU A 37 -3.65 -11.26 -0.07
C GLU A 37 -3.38 -10.43 -1.33
N GLU A 38 -4.35 -9.59 -1.73
CA GLU A 38 -4.24 -8.74 -2.92
C GLU A 38 -3.28 -7.57 -2.70
N ALA A 39 -3.26 -7.03 -1.49
CA ALA A 39 -2.33 -5.98 -1.08
C ALA A 39 -0.87 -6.45 -1.20
N VAL A 40 -0.55 -7.68 -0.78
CA VAL A 40 0.80 -8.25 -0.93
C VAL A 40 1.17 -8.45 -2.40
N LYS A 41 0.25 -8.96 -3.23
CA LYS A 41 0.47 -9.11 -4.68
C LYS A 41 0.79 -7.75 -5.32
N THR A 42 0.00 -6.73 -5.00
CA THR A 42 0.18 -5.36 -5.50
C THR A 42 1.52 -4.77 -5.06
N PHE A 43 1.88 -4.94 -3.78
CA PHE A 43 3.17 -4.47 -3.25
C PHE A 43 4.34 -5.11 -4.00
N ASN A 44 4.30 -6.43 -4.21
CA ASN A 44 5.40 -7.14 -4.87
C ASN A 44 5.57 -6.70 -6.33
N VAL A 45 4.48 -6.49 -7.08
CA VAL A 45 4.55 -5.98 -8.45
C VAL A 45 5.22 -4.61 -8.49
N ILE A 46 4.77 -3.66 -7.65
CA ILE A 46 5.33 -2.30 -7.63
C ILE A 46 6.80 -2.32 -7.18
N CYS A 47 7.14 -3.16 -6.19
CA CYS A 47 8.51 -3.29 -5.72
C CYS A 47 9.43 -3.83 -6.83
N GLN A 48 8.98 -4.86 -7.55
CA GLN A 48 9.74 -5.45 -8.66
C GLN A 48 9.90 -4.46 -9.82
N GLU A 49 8.81 -3.79 -10.25
CA GLU A 49 8.86 -2.76 -11.29
C GLU A 49 9.87 -1.65 -10.91
N SER A 50 9.93 -1.27 -9.64
CA SER A 50 10.88 -0.26 -9.15
C SER A 50 12.35 -0.70 -9.18
N GLU A 51 12.63 -2.00 -9.14
CA GLU A 51 13.98 -2.57 -9.22
C GLU A 51 14.44 -2.72 -10.69
N GLU A 52 13.50 -2.94 -11.62
CA GLU A 52 13.77 -3.13 -13.05
C GLU A 52 14.01 -1.82 -13.81
N GLU A 53 13.46 -0.70 -13.33
CA GLU A 53 13.70 0.62 -13.93
C GLU A 53 15.09 1.17 -13.55
N GLU A 54 15.98 1.35 -14.54
CA GLU A 54 17.28 2.03 -14.35
C GLU A 54 17.06 3.52 -14.03
N GLY A 55 16.88 3.86 -12.74
CA GLY A 55 16.55 5.21 -12.33
C GLY A 55 16.24 5.40 -10.84
N GLU A 56 15.29 6.29 -10.56
CA GLU A 56 14.88 6.62 -9.19
C GLU A 56 13.90 5.56 -8.66
N GLN A 57 14.35 4.76 -7.69
CA GLN A 57 13.54 3.69 -7.11
C GLN A 57 12.29 4.25 -6.40
N ASN A 58 11.13 3.71 -6.76
CA ASN A 58 9.85 4.03 -6.13
C ASN A 58 9.82 3.53 -4.68
N LYS A 59 9.84 4.42 -3.69
CA LYS A 59 9.84 4.09 -2.26
C LYS A 59 8.44 3.76 -1.80
N ILE A 60 8.17 2.47 -1.78
CA ILE A 60 6.91 1.87 -1.32
C ILE A 60 6.99 1.45 0.15
N ILE A 61 5.88 1.58 0.90
CA ILE A 61 5.71 1.03 2.25
C ILE A 61 4.49 0.12 2.27
N GLY A 62 4.63 -1.08 2.84
CA GLY A 62 3.53 -2.02 3.08
C GLY A 62 3.13 -2.10 4.56
N LEU A 63 1.83 -2.08 4.83
CA LEU A 63 1.23 -2.26 6.15
C LEU A 63 0.22 -3.42 6.07
N PHE A 64 0.58 -4.58 6.58
CA PHE A 64 -0.25 -5.78 6.40
C PHE A 64 -0.79 -6.29 7.74
N HIS A 65 -2.11 -6.26 7.90
CA HIS A 65 -2.75 -7.02 8.95
C HIS A 65 -2.87 -8.49 8.49
N LEU A 66 -2.32 -9.44 9.25
CA LEU A 66 -2.22 -10.84 8.82
C LEU A 66 -3.45 -11.70 9.17
N THR A 67 -4.37 -11.17 9.99
CA THR A 67 -5.51 -11.91 10.55
C THR A 67 -6.85 -11.23 10.20
N CYS A 68 -7.96 -11.74 10.75
CA CYS A 68 -9.28 -11.15 10.65
C CYS A 68 -9.53 -10.13 11.77
#